data_AF-A0A0K3CGG5-F1
#
_entry.id   AF-A0A0K3CGG5-F1
#
_cell.length_a   1.000
_cell.length_b   1.000
_cell.length_c   1.000
_cell.angle_alpha   90.00
_cell.angle_beta   90.00
_cell.angle_gamma   90.00
#
_symmetry.space_group_name_H-M   'P 1'
#
loop_
_entity.id
_entity.type
_entity.pdbx_description
1 polymer ?
#
loop_
_entity_poly.entity_id
_entity_poly.type
_entity_poly.pdbx_seq_one_letter_code
_entity_poly.pdbx_strand_id
1 'polypeptide(L)'
;MKQARATTRSSGWTNRLRTHCDSCKLLLLGWTYTAAWSVSFYPQLILNWRRKSVTGLSIDFLTLNPLGFLCYSISNLALYASSTVRASYRARHDGHNPQVALNDVVFAVHACAVAGLTWGQSWVYQRDPSQRLSSYNRLILLLLFLSLLTLTLLATLERLSYLSLVLFLSSVKLYVSAAKMVPQAWVNYRRKSTEGWSIENILLDATGGLLSLTQLVLDSWVDGDWTGITGNPGKLISCCIAADEAAATGRNRSLVVVAVVTRSPIHAHFTLLYTPH
;
A
#
# COMPACT_ATOMS: atom_id res chain seq x y z
N MET A 1 14.11 49.62 -31.62
CA MET A 1 13.01 49.03 -30.81
C MET A 1 12.47 47.69 -31.38
N LYS A 2 13.32 46.78 -31.92
CA LYS A 2 12.89 45.48 -32.50
C LYS A 2 13.65 44.24 -32.02
N GLN A 3 14.56 44.37 -31.05
CA GLN A 3 15.41 43.25 -30.59
C GLN A 3 15.00 42.59 -29.26
N ALA A 4 14.02 43.14 -28.54
CA ALA A 4 13.56 42.60 -27.25
C ALA A 4 12.38 41.61 -27.33
N ARG A 5 11.85 41.31 -28.54
CA ARG A 5 10.68 40.42 -28.75
C ARG A 5 11.03 38.99 -29.16
N ALA A 6 12.29 38.69 -29.48
CA ALA A 6 12.70 37.36 -29.95
C ALA A 6 13.13 36.42 -28.80
N THR A 7 13.69 36.97 -27.72
CA THR A 7 14.23 36.19 -26.60
C THR A 7 13.13 35.60 -25.69
N THR A 8 12.01 36.31 -25.49
CA THR A 8 10.86 35.83 -24.70
C THR A 8 10.04 34.74 -25.40
N ARG A 9 10.10 34.65 -26.73
CA ARG A 9 9.39 33.60 -27.48
C ARG A 9 10.16 32.28 -27.45
N SER A 10 11.49 32.31 -27.53
CA SER A 10 12.35 31.12 -27.52
C SER A 10 12.37 30.39 -26.17
N SER A 11 12.31 31.11 -25.04
CA SER A 11 12.25 30.53 -23.69
C SER A 11 10.93 29.82 -23.42
N GLY A 12 9.83 30.26 -24.04
CA GLY A 12 8.51 29.64 -23.93
C GLY A 12 8.32 28.37 -24.74
N TRP A 13 9.18 28.08 -25.73
CA TRP A 13 9.17 26.81 -26.48
C TRP A 13 10.06 25.77 -25.82
N THR A 14 11.24 26.17 -25.34
CA THR A 14 12.14 25.27 -24.60
C THR A 14 11.55 24.86 -23.26
N ASN A 15 10.85 25.76 -22.54
CA ASN A 15 10.11 25.37 -21.33
C ASN A 15 8.93 24.43 -21.64
N ARG A 16 8.20 24.64 -22.75
CA ARG A 16 7.08 23.75 -23.14
C ARG A 16 7.54 22.35 -23.59
N LEU A 17 8.66 22.30 -24.30
CA LEU A 17 9.27 21.03 -24.73
C LEU A 17 9.89 20.29 -23.54
N ARG A 18 10.46 21.02 -22.58
CA ARG A 18 10.96 20.46 -21.32
C ARG A 18 9.82 19.89 -20.48
N THR A 19 8.75 20.66 -20.23
CA THR A 19 7.58 20.15 -19.51
C THR A 19 6.89 18.99 -20.23
N HIS A 20 6.83 18.97 -21.57
CA HIS A 20 6.32 17.80 -22.30
C HIS A 20 7.22 16.57 -22.17
N CYS A 21 8.54 16.72 -22.28
CA CYS A 21 9.48 15.61 -22.16
C CYS A 21 9.51 15.06 -20.73
N ASP A 22 9.44 15.93 -19.73
CA ASP A 22 9.38 15.55 -18.32
C ASP A 22 8.04 14.86 -17.99
N SER A 23 6.92 15.35 -18.55
CA SER A 23 5.61 14.68 -18.45
C SER A 23 5.62 13.28 -19.06
N CYS A 24 6.26 13.09 -20.23
CA CYS A 24 6.38 11.78 -20.87
C CYS A 24 7.27 10.81 -20.07
N LYS A 25 8.36 11.30 -19.47
CA LYS A 25 9.23 10.48 -18.60
C LYS A 25 8.51 10.07 -17.33
N LEU A 26 7.76 10.96 -16.70
CA LEU A 26 6.95 10.67 -15.51
C LEU A 26 5.83 9.67 -15.79
N LEU A 27 5.18 9.77 -16.96
CA LEU A 27 4.21 8.77 -17.43
C LEU A 27 4.84 7.38 -17.59
N LEU A 28 5.99 7.29 -18.27
CA LEU A 28 6.69 6.01 -18.47
C LEU A 28 7.17 5.40 -17.14
N LEU A 29 7.66 6.23 -16.21
CA LEU A 29 8.06 5.79 -14.87
C LEU A 29 6.85 5.31 -14.04
N GLY A 30 5.73 6.03 -14.09
CA GLY A 30 4.50 5.65 -13.38
C GLY A 30 3.93 4.31 -13.86
N TRP A 31 3.89 4.08 -15.17
CA TRP A 31 3.40 2.82 -15.73
C TRP A 31 4.33 1.64 -15.52
N THR A 32 5.65 1.85 -15.57
CA THR A 32 6.63 0.79 -15.27
C THR A 32 6.57 0.37 -13.80
N TYR A 33 6.43 1.33 -12.89
CA TYR A 33 6.19 1.07 -11.47
C TYR A 33 4.88 0.31 -11.23
N THR A 34 3.77 0.76 -11.82
CA THR A 34 2.47 0.08 -11.71
C THR A 34 2.54 -1.35 -12.23
N ALA A 35 3.21 -1.59 -13.35
CA ALA A 35 3.40 -2.93 -13.90
C ALA A 35 4.25 -3.81 -12.97
N ALA A 36 5.40 -3.32 -12.51
CA ALA A 36 6.28 -4.05 -11.60
C ALA A 36 5.59 -4.39 -10.27
N TRP A 37 4.84 -3.45 -9.71
CA TRP A 37 4.11 -3.67 -8.46
C TRP A 37 2.90 -4.58 -8.66
N SER A 38 2.23 -4.54 -9.82
CA SER A 38 1.14 -5.47 -10.13
C SER A 38 1.63 -6.92 -10.21
N VAL A 39 2.83 -7.15 -10.75
CA VAL A 39 3.45 -8.49 -10.83
C VAL A 39 3.69 -9.08 -9.43
N SER A 40 3.90 -8.27 -8.38
CA SER A 40 4.15 -8.76 -7.02
C SER A 40 3.00 -9.57 -6.42
N PHE A 41 1.77 -9.37 -6.91
CA PHE A 41 0.57 -10.04 -6.37
C PHE A 41 0.41 -11.49 -6.85
N TYR A 42 1.07 -11.84 -7.97
CA TYR A 42 0.92 -13.15 -8.61
C TYR A 42 1.68 -14.30 -7.93
N PRO A 43 2.90 -14.14 -7.38
CA PRO A 43 3.62 -15.21 -6.71
C PRO A 43 2.79 -15.96 -5.67
N GLN A 44 2.04 -15.27 -4.81
CA GLN A 44 1.19 -15.94 -3.82
C GLN A 44 0.01 -16.67 -4.45
N LEU A 45 -0.65 -16.04 -5.43
CA LEU A 45 -1.77 -16.65 -6.16
C LEU A 45 -1.34 -17.95 -6.85
N ILE A 46 -0.18 -17.91 -7.51
CA ILE A 46 0.42 -19.06 -8.21
C ILE A 46 0.86 -20.12 -7.21
N LEU A 47 1.50 -19.75 -6.10
CA LEU A 47 1.92 -20.69 -5.06
C LEU A 47 0.74 -21.49 -4.50
N ASN A 48 -0.37 -20.80 -4.18
CA ASN A 48 -1.60 -21.43 -3.74
C ASN A 48 -2.18 -22.37 -4.82
N TRP A 49 -2.17 -21.93 -6.09
CA TRP A 49 -2.66 -22.74 -7.20
C TRP A 49 -1.81 -23.99 -7.45
N ARG A 50 -0.48 -23.91 -7.28
CA ARG A 50 0.45 -25.05 -7.40
C ARG A 50 0.31 -26.04 -6.25
N ARG A 51 0.24 -25.53 -5.01
CA ARG A 51 0.14 -26.37 -3.80
C ARG A 51 -1.27 -26.91 -3.55
N LYS A 52 -2.29 -26.34 -4.20
CA LYS A 52 -3.71 -26.58 -3.91
C LYS A 52 -4.04 -26.45 -2.42
N SER A 53 -3.29 -25.59 -1.72
CA SER A 53 -3.38 -25.39 -0.29
C SER A 53 -3.03 -23.94 0.07
N VAL A 54 -3.78 -23.39 1.03
CA VAL A 54 -3.51 -22.10 1.68
C VAL A 54 -2.88 -22.28 3.07
N THR A 55 -2.47 -23.50 3.40
CA THR A 55 -1.75 -23.79 4.65
C THR A 55 -0.43 -23.03 4.66
N GLY A 56 -0.22 -22.27 5.74
CA GLY A 56 0.92 -21.33 5.88
C GLY A 56 0.50 -19.87 5.83
N LEU A 57 -0.66 -19.56 5.26
CA LEU A 57 -1.20 -18.20 5.25
C LEU A 57 -2.03 -17.91 6.50
N SER A 58 -1.87 -16.71 7.04
CA SER A 58 -2.78 -16.20 8.06
C SER A 58 -4.12 -15.85 7.43
N ILE A 59 -5.20 -16.36 8.01
CA ILE A 59 -6.57 -15.99 7.62
C ILE A 59 -6.81 -14.49 7.86
N ASP A 60 -6.15 -13.91 8.86
CA ASP A 60 -6.21 -12.48 9.10
C ASP A 60 -5.56 -11.68 7.96
N PHE A 61 -4.40 -12.13 7.48
CA PHE A 61 -3.77 -11.52 6.30
C PHE A 61 -4.66 -11.65 5.06
N LEU A 62 -5.19 -12.87 4.81
CA LEU A 62 -6.04 -13.16 3.65
C LEU A 62 -7.35 -12.37 3.63
N THR A 63 -7.89 -11.99 4.79
CA THR A 63 -9.12 -11.19 4.89
C THR A 63 -8.84 -9.69 4.84
N LEU A 64 -7.82 -9.22 5.55
CA LEU A 64 -7.48 -7.80 5.59
C LEU A 64 -6.96 -7.29 4.24
N ASN A 65 -6.13 -8.08 3.55
CA ASN A 65 -5.49 -7.63 2.31
C ASN A 65 -6.48 -7.21 1.20
N PRO A 66 -7.45 -8.05 0.78
CA PRO A 66 -8.46 -7.63 -0.21
C PRO A 66 -9.33 -6.48 0.29
N LEU A 67 -9.68 -6.42 1.58
CA LEU A 67 -10.44 -5.30 2.15
C LEU A 67 -9.70 -3.97 2.00
N GLY A 68 -8.41 -3.95 2.32
CA GLY A 68 -7.59 -2.75 2.14
C GLY A 68 -7.55 -2.29 0.67
N PHE A 69 -7.36 -3.22 -0.27
CA PHE A 69 -7.34 -2.88 -1.70
C PHE A 69 -8.72 -2.49 -2.24
N LEU A 70 -9.81 -3.02 -1.67
CA LEU A 70 -11.16 -2.56 -1.99
C LEU A 70 -11.36 -1.10 -1.55
N CYS A 71 -11.02 -0.76 -0.31
CA CYS A 71 -11.08 0.62 0.17
C CYS A 71 -10.20 1.55 -0.67
N TYR A 72 -9.00 1.11 -1.03
CA TYR A 72 -8.08 1.86 -1.89
C TYR A 72 -8.63 2.06 -3.30
N SER A 73 -9.27 1.04 -3.89
CA SER A 73 -9.87 1.13 -5.22
C SER A 73 -11.01 2.13 -5.23
N ILE A 74 -11.91 2.06 -4.24
CA ILE A 74 -13.04 2.99 -4.11
C ILE A 74 -12.53 4.41 -3.91
N SER A 75 -11.52 4.62 -3.06
CA SER A 75 -11.02 5.97 -2.78
C SER A 75 -10.29 6.59 -3.97
N ASN A 76 -9.44 5.83 -4.69
CA ASN A 76 -8.79 6.31 -5.91
C ASN A 76 -9.80 6.59 -7.01
N LEU A 77 -10.77 5.70 -7.21
CA LEU A 77 -11.82 5.91 -8.22
C LEU A 77 -12.64 7.17 -7.92
N ALA A 78 -13.01 7.38 -6.65
CA ALA A 78 -13.74 8.57 -6.23
C ALA A 78 -12.93 9.87 -6.41
N LEU A 79 -11.66 9.88 -6.00
CA LEU A 79 -10.77 11.03 -6.16
C LEU A 79 -10.43 11.33 -7.63
N TYR A 80 -10.41 10.30 -8.48
CA TYR A 80 -10.15 10.44 -9.91
C TYR A 80 -11.39 10.90 -10.69
N ALA A 81 -12.54 10.22 -10.53
CA ALA A 81 -13.71 10.37 -11.40
C ALA A 81 -14.82 11.27 -10.83
N SER A 82 -14.99 11.38 -9.51
CA SER A 82 -16.13 12.11 -8.94
C SER A 82 -15.88 13.61 -8.90
N SER A 83 -16.66 14.38 -9.68
CA SER A 83 -16.62 15.84 -9.67
C SER A 83 -16.96 16.41 -8.29
N THR A 84 -17.94 15.84 -7.57
CA THR A 84 -18.36 16.26 -6.23
C THR A 84 -17.25 16.08 -5.19
N VAL A 85 -16.58 14.92 -5.19
CA VAL A 85 -15.47 14.64 -4.27
C VAL A 85 -14.28 15.54 -4.58
N ARG A 86 -13.95 15.74 -5.87
CA ARG A 86 -12.87 16.63 -6.30
C ARG A 86 -13.14 18.10 -5.96
N ALA A 87 -14.38 18.57 -6.13
CA ALA A 87 -14.76 19.92 -5.73
C ALA A 87 -14.64 20.11 -4.21
N SER A 88 -15.14 19.15 -3.42
CA SER A 88 -14.99 19.14 -1.96
C SER A 88 -13.52 19.12 -1.53
N TYR A 89 -12.66 18.41 -2.28
CA TYR A 89 -11.22 18.33 -2.00
C TYR A 89 -10.54 19.68 -2.24
N ARG A 90 -10.79 20.30 -3.40
CA ARG A 90 -10.28 21.64 -3.72
C ARG A 90 -10.68 22.66 -2.66
N ALA A 91 -11.92 22.63 -2.20
CA ALA A 91 -12.40 23.53 -1.15
C ALA A 91 -11.67 23.37 0.19
N ARG A 92 -11.11 22.19 0.48
CA ARG A 92 -10.34 21.91 1.71
C ARG A 92 -8.83 22.07 1.56
N HIS A 93 -8.32 22.17 0.33
CA HIS A 93 -6.90 22.17 0.01
C HIS A 93 -6.54 23.35 -0.90
N ASP A 94 -7.04 24.54 -0.60
CA ASP A 94 -6.68 25.81 -1.28
C ASP A 94 -6.78 25.76 -2.82
N GLY A 95 -7.78 25.05 -3.34
CA GLY A 95 -8.01 24.91 -4.78
C GLY A 95 -7.21 23.79 -5.46
N HIS A 96 -6.33 23.09 -4.74
CA HIS A 96 -5.52 22.01 -5.31
C HIS A 96 -6.34 20.77 -5.64
N ASN A 97 -5.97 20.11 -6.74
CA ASN A 97 -6.58 18.85 -7.17
C ASN A 97 -6.02 17.66 -6.39
N PRO A 98 -6.82 16.60 -6.17
CA PRO A 98 -6.25 15.32 -5.75
C PRO A 98 -5.21 14.85 -6.76
N GLN A 99 -4.02 14.52 -6.28
CA GLN A 99 -2.92 13.93 -7.06
C GLN A 99 -3.16 12.42 -7.25
N VAL A 100 -4.27 12.05 -7.89
CA VAL A 100 -4.57 10.66 -8.26
C VAL A 100 -4.55 10.56 -9.78
N ALA A 101 -3.67 9.72 -10.31
CA ALA A 101 -3.53 9.47 -11.74
C ALA A 101 -4.24 8.18 -12.15
N LEU A 102 -4.43 7.98 -13.46
CA LEU A 102 -5.14 6.80 -13.98
C LEU A 102 -4.42 5.49 -13.63
N ASN A 103 -3.09 5.48 -13.63
CA ASN A 103 -2.29 4.31 -13.27
C ASN A 103 -2.50 3.90 -11.80
N ASP A 104 -2.76 4.84 -10.89
CA ASP A 104 -3.08 4.52 -9.48
C ASP A 104 -4.43 3.79 -9.37
N VAL A 105 -5.43 4.23 -10.15
CA VAL A 105 -6.76 3.59 -10.21
C VAL A 105 -6.65 2.18 -10.79
N VAL A 106 -5.95 2.04 -11.93
CA VAL A 106 -5.74 0.73 -12.58
C VAL A 106 -5.02 -0.23 -11.65
N PHE A 107 -3.94 0.24 -11.00
CA PHE A 107 -3.21 -0.53 -10.00
C PHE A 107 -4.11 -0.98 -8.85
N ALA A 108 -4.86 -0.05 -8.24
CA ALA A 108 -5.68 -0.34 -7.08
C ALA A 108 -6.73 -1.42 -7.40
N VAL A 109 -7.44 -1.26 -8.52
CA VAL A 109 -8.47 -2.21 -8.98
C VAL A 109 -7.84 -3.57 -9.30
N HIS A 110 -6.70 -3.58 -9.98
CA HIS A 110 -5.97 -4.80 -10.28
C HIS A 110 -5.55 -5.57 -9.01
N ALA A 111 -4.91 -4.87 -8.07
CA ALA A 111 -4.49 -5.44 -6.80
C ALA A 111 -5.68 -5.95 -5.98
N CYS A 112 -6.82 -5.24 -6.01
CA CYS A 112 -8.06 -5.68 -5.39
C CYS A 112 -8.57 -6.99 -6.00
N ALA A 113 -8.54 -7.11 -7.33
CA ALA A 113 -8.95 -8.33 -8.02
C ALA A 113 -8.05 -9.53 -7.66
N VAL A 114 -6.72 -9.37 -7.74
CA VAL A 114 -5.78 -10.47 -7.44
C VAL A 114 -5.80 -10.85 -5.96
N ALA A 115 -5.91 -9.87 -5.05
CA ALA A 115 -6.08 -10.13 -3.61
C ALA A 115 -7.40 -10.85 -3.33
N GLY A 116 -8.48 -10.45 -4.01
CA GLY A 116 -9.78 -11.12 -3.94
C GLY A 116 -9.73 -12.57 -4.43
N LEU A 117 -9.05 -12.84 -5.53
CA LEU A 117 -8.83 -14.20 -6.03
C LEU A 117 -8.02 -15.04 -5.05
N THR A 118 -6.96 -14.46 -4.46
CA THR A 118 -6.12 -15.14 -3.45
C THR A 118 -6.91 -15.46 -2.19
N TRP A 119 -7.79 -14.55 -1.76
CA TRP A 119 -8.72 -14.81 -0.66
C TRP A 119 -9.74 -15.89 -1.05
N GLY A 120 -10.26 -15.85 -2.28
CA GLY A 120 -11.16 -16.85 -2.84
C GLY A 120 -10.63 -18.27 -2.80
N GLN A 121 -9.32 -18.44 -3.03
CA GLN A 121 -8.65 -19.73 -2.92
C GLN A 121 -8.78 -20.34 -1.52
N SER A 122 -8.99 -19.55 -0.46
CA SER A 122 -9.15 -20.07 0.91
C SER A 122 -10.45 -20.83 1.13
N TRP A 123 -11.45 -20.67 0.26
CA TRP A 123 -12.70 -21.44 0.31
C TRP A 123 -12.65 -22.74 -0.49
N VAL A 124 -11.73 -22.85 -1.46
CA VAL A 124 -11.64 -24.00 -2.38
C VAL A 124 -10.48 -24.93 -2.02
N TYR A 125 -9.34 -24.37 -1.64
CA TYR A 125 -8.11 -25.13 -1.38
C TYR A 125 -8.02 -25.60 0.05
N GLN A 126 -7.17 -26.63 0.27
CA GLN A 126 -6.97 -27.19 1.60
C GLN A 126 -6.45 -26.13 2.56
N ARG A 127 -7.17 -25.93 3.66
CA ARG A 127 -6.74 -25.11 4.81
C ARG A 127 -6.52 -25.99 6.03
N ASP A 128 -5.69 -25.51 6.93
CA ASP A 128 -5.52 -26.09 8.24
C ASP A 128 -6.82 -25.88 9.06
N PRO A 129 -7.39 -26.92 9.69
CA PRO A 129 -8.61 -26.77 10.49
C PRO A 129 -8.49 -25.78 11.66
N SER A 130 -7.25 -25.55 12.14
CA SER A 130 -6.95 -24.58 13.19
C SER A 130 -6.86 -23.13 12.68
N GLN A 131 -6.73 -22.92 11.36
CA GLN A 131 -6.72 -21.59 10.75
C GLN A 131 -8.10 -20.94 10.87
N ARG A 132 -8.20 -19.97 11.77
CA ARG A 132 -9.41 -19.17 12.02
C ARG A 132 -9.06 -17.69 12.08
N LEU A 133 -10.06 -16.86 11.82
CA LEU A 133 -9.96 -15.42 11.99
C LEU A 133 -9.76 -15.09 13.47
N SER A 134 -8.77 -14.26 13.81
CA SER A 134 -8.51 -13.90 15.20
C SER A 134 -9.64 -13.04 15.77
N SER A 135 -9.82 -13.07 17.10
CA SER A 135 -10.80 -12.21 17.77
C SER A 135 -10.48 -10.72 17.58
N TYR A 136 -9.19 -10.36 17.54
CA TYR A 136 -8.74 -9.01 17.26
C TYR A 136 -9.18 -8.55 15.86
N ASN A 137 -8.93 -9.37 14.83
CA ASN A 137 -9.31 -9.03 13.47
C ASN A 137 -10.84 -9.00 13.29
N ARG A 138 -11.58 -9.90 13.96
CA ARG A 138 -13.05 -9.83 14.00
C ARG A 138 -13.58 -8.52 14.55
N LEU A 139 -12.99 -8.03 15.65
CA LEU A 139 -13.34 -6.73 16.23
C LEU A 139 -13.05 -5.59 15.25
N ILE A 140 -11.89 -5.59 14.60
CA ILE A 140 -11.54 -4.58 13.59
C ILE A 140 -12.53 -4.58 12.43
N LEU A 141 -12.84 -5.75 11.87
CA LEU A 141 -13.80 -5.86 10.78
C LEU A 141 -15.19 -5.35 11.19
N LEU A 142 -15.63 -5.64 12.41
CA LEU A 142 -16.89 -5.11 12.95
C LEU A 142 -16.85 -3.58 13.06
N LEU A 143 -15.81 -3.03 13.68
CA LEU A 143 -15.66 -1.58 13.85
C LEU A 143 -15.56 -0.85 12.51
N LEU A 144 -14.84 -1.42 11.54
CA LEU A 144 -14.76 -0.90 10.18
C LEU A 144 -16.13 -0.92 9.50
N PHE A 145 -16.86 -2.03 9.59
CA PHE A 145 -18.21 -2.14 9.03
C PHE A 145 -19.17 -1.09 9.63
N LEU A 146 -19.20 -0.96 10.95
CA LEU A 146 -20.03 0.02 11.65
C LEU A 146 -19.63 1.46 11.30
N SER A 147 -18.34 1.75 11.20
CA SER A 147 -17.83 3.06 10.81
C SER A 147 -18.22 3.40 9.37
N LEU A 148 -18.07 2.45 8.43
CA LEU A 148 -18.48 2.64 7.04
C LEU A 148 -19.99 2.85 6.91
N LEU A 149 -20.79 2.07 7.63
CA LEU A 149 -22.24 2.22 7.65
C LEU A 149 -22.63 3.61 8.17
N THR A 150 -22.06 4.03 9.30
CA THR A 150 -22.34 5.33 9.93
C THR A 150 -21.91 6.48 9.02
N LEU A 151 -20.68 6.46 8.49
CA LEU A 151 -20.16 7.52 7.64
C LEU A 151 -20.91 7.61 6.31
N THR A 152 -21.34 6.48 5.75
CA THR A 152 -22.18 6.45 4.54
C THR A 152 -23.54 7.07 4.84
N LEU A 153 -24.19 6.70 5.94
CA LEU A 153 -25.46 7.29 6.35
C LEU A 153 -25.34 8.81 6.54
N LEU A 154 -24.33 9.26 7.30
CA LEU A 154 -24.08 10.69 7.52
C LEU A 154 -23.80 11.44 6.21
N ALA A 155 -23.13 10.80 5.25
CA ALA A 155 -22.89 11.38 3.93
C ALA A 155 -24.18 11.49 3.09
N THR A 156 -25.03 10.47 3.11
CA THR A 156 -26.32 10.48 2.40
C THR A 156 -27.31 11.47 3.00
N LEU A 157 -27.22 11.75 4.31
CA LEU A 157 -28.02 12.76 5.00
C LEU A 157 -27.43 14.18 4.90
N GLU A 158 -26.39 14.37 4.08
CA GLU A 158 -25.67 15.64 3.89
C GLU A 158 -25.08 16.23 5.18
N ARG A 159 -24.95 15.42 6.23
CA ARG A 159 -24.30 15.81 7.50
C ARG A 159 -22.79 15.75 7.44
N LEU A 160 -22.26 15.02 6.45
CA LEU A 160 -20.84 14.81 6.24
C LEU A 160 -20.55 14.82 4.73
N SER A 161 -19.45 15.42 4.30
CA SER A 161 -19.08 15.41 2.88
C SER A 161 -18.67 14.00 2.43
N TYR A 162 -19.04 13.58 1.22
CA TYR A 162 -18.51 12.35 0.60
C TYR A 162 -16.98 12.27 0.60
N LEU A 163 -16.29 13.42 0.58
CA LEU A 163 -14.84 13.46 0.73
C LEU A 163 -14.35 12.84 2.05
N SER A 164 -14.99 13.09 3.20
CA SER A 164 -14.50 12.51 4.46
C SER A 164 -14.71 11.00 4.51
N LEU A 165 -15.74 10.46 3.86
CA LEU A 165 -15.91 9.01 3.66
C LEU A 165 -14.78 8.45 2.79
N VAL A 166 -14.45 9.12 1.68
CA VAL A 166 -13.36 8.74 0.79
C VAL A 166 -11.99 8.78 1.50
N LEU A 167 -11.72 9.81 2.30
CA LEU A 167 -10.49 9.92 3.09
C LEU A 167 -10.43 8.86 4.19
N PHE A 168 -11.56 8.50 4.79
CA PHE A 168 -11.65 7.38 5.72
C PHE A 168 -11.31 6.04 5.03
N LEU A 169 -11.83 5.78 3.84
CA LEU A 169 -11.46 4.58 3.06
C LEU A 169 -9.95 4.54 2.77
N SER A 170 -9.36 5.68 2.40
CA SER A 170 -7.91 5.79 2.22
C SER A 170 -7.14 5.49 3.52
N SER A 171 -7.59 5.97 4.68
CA SER A 171 -6.93 5.69 5.96
C SER A 171 -7.04 4.22 6.37
N VAL A 172 -8.15 3.55 6.05
CA VAL A 172 -8.30 2.10 6.24
C VAL A 172 -7.26 1.33 5.43
N LYS A 173 -7.02 1.69 4.17
CA LYS A 173 -5.93 1.07 3.37
C LYS A 173 -4.58 1.25 4.05
N LEU A 174 -4.28 2.43 4.58
CA LEU A 174 -3.02 2.68 5.29
C LEU A 174 -2.88 1.78 6.51
N TYR A 175 -3.93 1.73 7.34
CA TYR A 175 -3.98 0.84 8.49
C TYR A 175 -3.77 -0.63 8.10
N VAL A 176 -4.52 -1.15 7.12
CA VAL A 176 -4.40 -2.53 6.65
C VAL A 176 -2.98 -2.85 6.18
N SER A 177 -2.35 -1.90 5.47
CA SER A 177 -1.00 -2.11 4.95
C SER A 177 0.03 -2.31 6.06
N ALA A 178 -0.13 -1.60 7.19
CA ALA A 178 0.70 -1.79 8.37
C ALA A 178 0.30 -3.03 9.19
N ALA A 179 -0.99 -3.25 9.38
CA ALA A 179 -1.51 -4.28 10.30
C ALA A 179 -1.43 -5.70 9.73
N LYS A 180 -1.57 -5.88 8.40
CA LYS A 180 -1.70 -7.21 7.77
C LYS A 180 -0.50 -8.12 8.04
N MET A 181 0.70 -7.57 8.22
CA MET A 181 1.93 -8.35 8.38
C MET A 181 2.08 -8.97 9.78
N VAL A 182 1.54 -8.32 10.81
CA VAL A 182 1.63 -8.79 12.20
C VAL A 182 1.08 -10.21 12.38
N PRO A 183 -0.15 -10.56 11.95
CA PRO A 183 -0.66 -11.90 12.15
C PRO A 183 0.08 -12.95 11.30
N GLN A 184 0.61 -12.58 10.13
CA GLN A 184 1.41 -13.49 9.31
C GLN A 184 2.77 -13.79 9.98
N ALA A 185 3.43 -12.75 10.50
CA ALA A 185 4.67 -12.88 11.25
C ALA A 185 4.50 -13.79 12.47
N TRP A 186 3.40 -13.62 13.20
CA TRP A 186 3.06 -14.46 14.35
C TRP A 186 2.86 -15.94 13.99
N VAL A 187 2.12 -16.23 12.92
CA VAL A 187 1.92 -17.61 12.44
C VAL A 187 3.25 -18.25 12.04
N ASN A 188 4.11 -17.53 11.32
CA ASN A 188 5.44 -18.02 10.94
C ASN A 188 6.30 -18.27 12.18
N TYR A 189 6.27 -17.37 13.18
CA TYR A 189 7.00 -17.53 14.43
C TYR A 189 6.57 -18.77 15.23
N ARG A 190 5.26 -19.05 15.28
CA ARG A 190 4.74 -20.24 15.97
C ARG A 190 5.05 -21.54 15.23
N ARG A 191 5.00 -21.52 13.90
CA ARG A 191 5.27 -22.69 13.04
C ARG A 191 6.76 -22.96 12.83
N LYS A 192 7.62 -21.97 13.13
CA LYS A 192 9.06 -21.99 12.81
C LYS A 192 9.33 -22.28 11.32
N SER A 193 8.40 -21.90 10.46
CA SER A 193 8.44 -22.15 9.01
C SER A 193 7.70 -21.04 8.27
N THR A 194 8.20 -20.69 7.07
CA THR A 194 7.57 -19.78 6.11
C THR A 194 6.96 -20.54 4.93
N GLU A 195 6.89 -21.87 5.00
CA GLU A 195 6.32 -22.67 3.92
C GLU A 195 4.85 -22.30 3.64
N GLY A 196 4.58 -21.99 2.38
CA GLY A 196 3.26 -21.58 1.91
C GLY A 196 3.02 -20.08 1.89
N TRP A 197 4.00 -19.29 2.34
CA TRP A 197 3.99 -17.85 2.21
C TRP A 197 5.06 -17.39 1.22
N SER A 198 4.65 -16.65 0.19
CA SER A 198 5.56 -16.13 -0.84
C SER A 198 6.32 -14.93 -0.29
N ILE A 199 7.58 -15.13 0.06
CA ILE A 199 8.49 -14.06 0.49
C ILE A 199 8.76 -13.10 -0.67
N GLU A 200 8.80 -13.61 -1.91
CA GLU A 200 8.99 -12.80 -3.13
C GLU A 200 7.90 -11.73 -3.29
N ASN A 201 6.64 -12.07 -3.01
CA ASN A 201 5.54 -11.10 -2.99
C ASN A 201 5.83 -9.95 -2.02
N ILE A 202 6.32 -10.27 -0.81
CA ILE A 202 6.58 -9.26 0.23
C ILE A 202 7.76 -8.38 -0.14
N LEU A 203 8.87 -8.95 -0.61
CA LEU A 203 10.03 -8.19 -1.06
C LEU A 203 9.67 -7.25 -2.22
N LEU A 204 8.79 -7.69 -3.12
CA LEU A 204 8.30 -6.86 -4.22
C LEU A 204 7.29 -5.80 -3.75
N ASP A 205 6.42 -6.08 -2.75
CA ASP A 205 5.53 -5.08 -2.14
C ASP A 205 6.34 -3.99 -1.40
N ALA A 206 7.40 -4.39 -0.69
CA ALA A 206 8.35 -3.51 -0.02
C ALA A 206 9.14 -2.65 -1.02
N THR A 207 9.67 -3.28 -2.09
CA THR A 207 10.36 -2.57 -3.18
C THR A 207 9.42 -1.59 -3.88
N GLY A 208 8.16 -1.98 -4.09
CA GLY A 208 7.11 -1.10 -4.63
C GLY A 208 6.88 0.11 -3.72
N GLY A 209 6.67 -0.13 -2.42
CA GLY A 209 6.54 0.94 -1.43
C GLY A 209 7.69 1.94 -1.51
N LEU A 210 8.94 1.45 -1.53
CA LEU A 210 10.17 2.25 -1.62
C LEU A 210 10.26 3.07 -2.91
N LEU A 211 9.97 2.48 -4.07
CA LEU A 211 9.98 3.20 -5.35
C LEU A 211 8.90 4.29 -5.40
N SER A 212 7.72 4.05 -4.81
CA SER A 212 6.64 5.04 -4.73
C SER A 212 6.97 6.26 -3.85
N LEU A 213 7.90 6.08 -2.91
CA LEU A 213 8.44 7.15 -2.06
C LEU A 213 9.53 7.91 -2.79
N THR A 214 10.44 7.20 -3.46
CA THR A 214 11.45 7.83 -4.32
C THR A 214 10.77 8.70 -5.37
N GLN A 215 9.66 8.25 -5.95
CA GLN A 215 8.86 9.05 -6.86
C GLN A 215 8.23 10.26 -6.17
N LEU A 216 7.62 10.11 -5.00
CA LEU A 216 7.07 11.26 -4.25
C LEU A 216 8.14 12.30 -3.90
N VAL A 217 9.35 11.86 -3.55
CA VAL A 217 10.49 12.74 -3.28
C VAL A 217 10.96 13.43 -4.56
N LEU A 218 11.04 12.72 -5.69
CA LEU A 218 11.40 13.29 -6.99
C LEU A 218 10.36 14.30 -7.48
N ASP A 219 9.07 13.98 -7.35
CA ASP A 219 7.96 14.87 -7.73
C ASP A 219 7.97 16.13 -6.86
N SER A 220 8.12 16.01 -5.53
CA SER A 220 8.29 17.16 -4.63
C SER A 220 9.55 17.98 -4.90
N TRP A 221 10.64 17.35 -5.33
CA TRP A 221 11.88 18.05 -5.70
C TRP A 221 11.73 18.82 -7.01
N VAL A 222 11.02 18.25 -7.99
CA VAL A 222 10.74 18.89 -9.29
C VAL A 222 9.73 20.03 -9.14
N ASP A 223 8.68 19.85 -8.34
CA ASP A 223 7.64 20.86 -8.11
C ASP A 223 8.05 21.93 -7.08
N GLY A 224 9.14 21.72 -6.34
CA GLY A 224 9.63 22.64 -5.30
C GLY A 224 8.73 22.70 -4.06
N ASP A 225 7.71 21.84 -3.97
CA ASP A 225 6.75 21.76 -2.88
C ASP A 225 6.91 20.43 -2.10
N TRP A 226 7.33 20.57 -0.85
CA TRP A 226 7.63 19.47 0.06
C TRP A 226 6.43 19.06 0.94
N THR A 227 5.32 19.80 0.87
CA THR A 227 4.13 19.54 1.69
C THR A 227 3.50 18.17 1.39
N GLY A 228 3.65 17.67 0.16
CA GLY A 228 3.21 16.34 -0.28
C GLY A 228 3.88 15.17 0.45
N ILE A 229 5.11 15.34 0.95
CA ILE A 229 5.85 14.30 1.70
C ILE A 229 5.33 14.21 3.14
N THR A 230 5.12 15.35 3.80
CA THR A 230 4.55 15.40 5.17
C THR A 230 3.08 15.00 5.20
N GLY A 231 2.35 15.15 4.09
CA GLY A 231 0.93 14.79 3.97
C GLY A 231 0.64 13.30 3.75
N ASN A 232 1.67 12.44 3.59
CA ASN A 232 1.49 11.03 3.21
C ASN A 232 2.15 10.04 4.21
N PRO A 233 1.71 10.00 5.48
CA PRO A 233 2.34 9.21 6.54
C PRO A 233 2.34 7.70 6.25
N GLY A 234 1.38 7.23 5.47
CA GLY A 234 1.29 5.82 5.06
C GLY A 234 2.47 5.34 4.22
N LYS A 235 2.98 6.19 3.32
CA LYS A 235 4.15 5.86 2.52
C LYS A 235 5.41 5.81 3.38
N LEU A 236 5.60 6.76 4.30
CA LEU A 236 6.77 6.78 5.21
C LEU A 236 6.82 5.54 6.11
N ILE A 237 5.67 5.07 6.62
CA ILE A 237 5.59 3.85 7.41
C ILE A 237 5.97 2.62 6.58
N SER A 238 5.48 2.53 5.33
CA SER A 238 5.88 1.46 4.41
C SER A 238 7.39 1.49 4.09
N CYS A 239 8.01 2.68 4.03
CA CYS A 239 9.47 2.84 3.89
C CYS A 239 10.23 2.21 5.04
N CYS A 240 9.85 2.58 6.27
CA CYS A 240 10.53 2.12 7.48
C CYS A 240 10.45 0.59 7.60
N ILE A 241 9.29 0.03 7.23
CA ILE A 241 9.10 -1.43 7.18
C ILE A 241 10.02 -2.07 6.14
N ALA A 242 10.08 -1.52 4.92
CA ALA A 242 10.93 -2.04 3.83
C ALA A 242 12.44 -1.90 4.12
N ALA A 243 12.87 -0.79 4.71
CA ALA A 243 14.27 -0.53 5.04
C ALA A 243 14.76 -1.45 6.17
N ASP A 244 13.91 -1.75 7.15
CA ASP A 244 14.21 -2.71 8.22
C ASP A 244 14.30 -4.15 7.66
N GLU A 245 13.45 -4.49 6.69
CA GLU A 245 13.44 -5.79 6.02
C GLU A 245 14.68 -6.00 5.11
N ALA A 246 15.17 -4.95 4.46
CA ALA A 246 16.42 -4.94 3.69
C ALA A 246 17.68 -5.02 4.56
N ALA A 247 17.65 -4.42 5.76
CA ALA A 247 18.74 -4.55 6.74
C ALA A 247 18.80 -5.96 7.36
N ALA A 248 17.64 -6.61 7.51
CA ALA A 248 17.53 -7.96 8.08
C ALA A 248 17.94 -9.08 7.09
N THR A 249 17.86 -8.84 5.78
CA THR A 249 18.25 -9.83 4.75
C THR A 249 19.76 -10.14 4.74
N GLY A 250 20.58 -9.34 5.41
CA GLY A 250 22.00 -9.60 5.64
C GLY A 250 22.31 -10.60 6.78
N ARG A 251 21.31 -11.04 7.57
CA ARG A 251 21.51 -12.03 8.66
C ARG A 251 20.37 -13.05 8.70
N ASN A 252 20.73 -14.30 8.41
CA ASN A 252 20.03 -15.56 8.68
C ASN A 252 18.48 -15.55 8.53
N ARG A 253 17.98 -16.26 7.51
CA ARG A 253 16.58 -16.27 7.01
C ARG A 253 15.49 -16.60 8.04
N SER A 254 15.85 -17.18 9.19
CA SER A 254 14.93 -17.51 10.28
C SER A 254 14.71 -16.36 11.30
N LEU A 255 15.56 -15.32 11.28
CA LEU A 255 15.53 -14.20 12.23
C LEU A 255 14.82 -12.94 11.68
N VAL A 256 14.63 -12.86 10.36
CA VAL A 256 14.11 -11.69 9.64
C VAL A 256 12.72 -11.26 10.13
N VAL A 257 11.87 -12.22 10.49
CA VAL A 257 10.49 -11.95 10.94
C VAL A 257 10.41 -11.64 12.44
N VAL A 258 11.43 -12.04 13.22
CA VAL A 258 11.44 -11.89 14.69
C VAL A 258 11.93 -10.50 15.10
N ALA A 259 12.89 -9.92 14.37
CA ALA A 259 13.44 -8.60 14.68
C ALA A 259 12.40 -7.47 14.62
N VAL A 260 11.40 -7.60 13.75
CA VAL A 260 10.31 -6.62 13.53
C VAL A 260 9.38 -6.49 14.75
N VAL A 261 9.33 -7.48 15.66
CA VAL A 261 8.35 -7.51 16.77
C VAL A 261 8.98 -7.27 18.14
N THR A 262 10.30 -7.42 18.32
CA THR A 262 10.92 -7.46 19.66
C THR A 262 11.55 -6.16 20.16
N ARG A 263 11.57 -5.05 19.40
CA ARG A 263 12.04 -3.76 19.94
C ARG A 263 10.89 -2.92 20.50
N SER A 264 10.39 -3.35 21.66
CA SER A 264 9.76 -2.47 22.66
C SER A 264 10.81 -2.13 23.73
N PRO A 265 10.84 -0.91 24.30
CA PRO A 265 11.97 -0.43 25.08
C PRO A 265 11.88 -0.86 26.55
N ILE A 266 11.80 -2.16 26.85
CA ILE A 266 12.09 -2.66 28.21
C ILE A 266 12.83 -4.00 28.08
N HIS A 267 14.10 -3.97 28.50
CA HIS A 267 15.02 -5.05 28.88
C HIS A 267 14.82 -6.48 28.33
N ALA A 268 15.84 -7.01 27.65
CA ALA A 268 16.28 -8.39 27.84
C ALA A 268 17.73 -8.58 27.34
N HIS A 269 18.63 -8.87 28.28
CA HIS A 269 19.95 -9.44 28.03
C HIS A 269 19.81 -10.74 27.22
N PHE A 270 20.54 -10.84 26.11
CA PHE A 270 20.73 -12.11 25.40
C PHE A 270 22.04 -12.75 25.88
N THR A 271 21.92 -13.71 26.80
CA THR A 271 23.00 -14.66 27.12
C THR A 271 23.09 -15.67 25.98
N LEU A 272 24.24 -15.69 25.32
CA LEU A 272 24.67 -16.73 24.39
C LEU A 272 24.74 -18.08 25.14
N LEU A 273 23.93 -19.06 24.72
CA LEU A 273 24.27 -20.46 24.94
C LEU A 273 24.11 -21.21 23.62
N TYR A 274 25.25 -21.37 22.98
CA TYR A 274 25.54 -22.27 21.89
C TYR A 274 26.07 -23.55 22.53
N THR A 275 25.43 -24.69 22.31
CA THR A 275 26.05 -26.00 22.50
C THR A 275 25.67 -26.88 21.33
N PRO A 276 26.64 -27.43 20.57
CA PRO A 276 26.37 -28.36 19.50
C PRO A 276 26.22 -29.77 20.09
N HIS A 277 25.10 -30.43 19.78
CA HIS A 277 24.99 -31.76 19.18
C HIS A 277 23.52 -32.22 19.20
#